data_AF-A0A317HAB0-F1
#
_entry.id   AF-A0A317HAB0-F1
#
_cell.length_a   1.000
_cell.length_b   1.000
_cell.length_c   1.000
_cell.angle_alpha   90.00
_cell.angle_beta   90.00
_cell.angle_gamma   90.00
#
_symmetry.space_group_name_H-M   'P 1'
#
loop_
_entity.id
_entity.type
_entity.pdbx_description
1 polymer ?
#
loop_
_entity_poly.entity_id
_entity_poly.type
_entity_poly.pdbx_seq_one_letter_code
_entity_poly.pdbx_strand_id
1 'polypeptide(L)'
;MNLIGVIVLFLIIPLRHVVFNRSGHWTAIIIIALALLAFITGLIYERKSVWCSGLCPVHPVEQLYGSGPAFSPPNTQCKECVKCSIPCPESTKNTTVLASKHRWSQTVIEYILVGAFPGYVWGWFHLPDYTGASGWNNLQYVYGIPLLSATISVCLYIILKQIVSRNRRKFLVNLFAAAAVSCYYWFRLPQLMGFDSGNTNGELINLSSSLPAWSPIVMNIFTTTFFIWWMTIRKKAKKSWTIRPAYAQP
;
A
#
# COMPACT_ATOMS: atom_id res chain seq x y z
N MET A 1 -8.49 -3.11 11.14
CA MET A 1 -8.36 -2.82 9.70
C MET A 1 -9.76 -2.76 9.11
N ASN A 2 -10.11 -1.64 8.45
CA ASN A 2 -11.41 -1.42 7.83
C ASN A 2 -11.36 -1.85 6.35
N LEU A 3 -12.31 -2.68 5.93
CA LEU A 3 -12.43 -3.16 4.55
C LEU A 3 -12.69 -2.00 3.57
N ILE A 4 -13.34 -0.93 4.03
CA ILE A 4 -13.68 0.25 3.24
C ILE A 4 -12.42 0.89 2.65
N GLY A 5 -11.38 1.13 3.45
CA GLY A 5 -10.13 1.72 2.96
C GLY A 5 -9.45 0.87 1.87
N VAL A 6 -9.52 -0.46 1.98
CA VAL A 6 -8.98 -1.38 0.96
C VAL A 6 -9.79 -1.31 -0.33
N ILE A 7 -11.12 -1.30 -0.25
CA ILE A 7 -11.98 -1.18 -1.44
C ILE A 7 -11.74 0.16 -2.13
N VAL A 8 -11.70 1.26 -1.37
CA VAL A 8 -11.43 2.61 -1.90
C VAL A 8 -10.05 2.65 -2.59
N LEU A 9 -9.03 2.03 -1.99
CA LEU A 9 -7.70 1.92 -2.60
C LEU A 9 -7.75 1.23 -3.97
N PHE A 10 -8.41 0.07 -4.07
CA PHE A 10 -8.51 -0.71 -5.31
C PHE A 10 -9.40 -0.04 -6.38
N LEU A 11 -10.28 0.88 -5.99
CA LEU A 11 -11.08 1.67 -6.93
C LEU A 11 -10.31 2.90 -7.45
N ILE A 12 -9.61 3.62 -6.57
CA ILE A 12 -8.92 4.86 -6.95
C ILE A 12 -7.70 4.60 -7.84
N ILE A 13 -6.98 3.49 -7.61
CA ILE A 13 -5.71 3.21 -8.33
C ILE A 13 -5.89 3.13 -9.86
N PRO A 14 -6.81 2.32 -10.43
CA PRO A 14 -6.95 2.19 -11.89
C PRO A 14 -7.56 3.45 -12.50
N LEU A 15 -8.40 4.17 -11.74
CA LEU A 15 -8.98 5.44 -12.16
C LEU A 15 -7.92 6.51 -12.48
N ARG A 16 -6.69 6.33 -11.98
CA ARG A 16 -5.55 7.18 -12.35
C ARG A 16 -5.25 7.16 -13.85
N HIS A 17 -5.37 6.02 -14.53
CA HIS A 17 -5.12 5.89 -15.97
C HIS A 17 -6.20 6.52 -16.84
N VAL A 18 -7.37 6.81 -16.27
CA VAL A 18 -8.54 7.36 -16.99
C VAL A 18 -8.71 8.85 -16.71
N VAL A 19 -8.55 9.27 -15.46
CA VAL A 19 -8.91 10.63 -15.01
C VAL A 19 -7.71 11.37 -14.41
N PHE A 20 -7.13 10.86 -13.32
CA PHE A 20 -6.25 11.66 -12.47
C PHE A 20 -4.89 11.98 -13.09
N ASN A 21 -4.21 11.01 -13.71
CA ASN A 21 -2.88 11.27 -14.30
C ASN A 21 -2.95 12.20 -15.54
N ARG A 22 -4.14 12.42 -16.11
CA ARG A 22 -4.32 13.21 -17.33
C ARG A 22 -4.55 14.70 -17.06
N SER A 23 -5.09 15.03 -15.89
CA SER A 23 -5.62 16.37 -15.64
C SER A 23 -5.33 16.82 -14.22
N GLY A 24 -4.48 17.85 -14.11
CA GLY A 24 -4.18 18.49 -12.84
C GLY A 24 -5.43 18.99 -12.12
N HIS A 25 -6.44 19.45 -12.87
CA HIS A 25 -7.74 19.89 -12.34
C HIS A 25 -8.48 18.81 -11.56
N TRP A 26 -8.68 17.63 -12.14
CA TRP A 26 -9.39 16.53 -11.45
C TRP A 26 -8.59 15.99 -10.28
N THR A 27 -7.25 15.95 -10.40
CA THR A 27 -6.36 15.60 -9.29
C THR A 27 -6.43 16.62 -8.15
N ALA A 28 -6.49 17.92 -8.46
CA ALA A 28 -6.66 18.97 -7.46
C ALA A 28 -8.02 18.85 -6.76
N ILE A 29 -9.10 18.62 -7.50
CA ILE A 29 -10.45 18.44 -6.95
C ILE A 29 -10.48 17.27 -5.96
N ILE A 30 -9.93 16.09 -6.32
CA ILE A 30 -9.94 14.94 -5.40
C ILE A 30 -9.06 15.20 -4.16
N ILE A 31 -7.92 15.86 -4.29
CA ILE A 31 -7.07 16.21 -3.14
C ILE A 31 -7.80 17.17 -2.20
N ILE A 32 -8.44 18.21 -2.74
CA ILE A 32 -9.23 19.16 -1.96
C ILE A 32 -10.40 18.45 -1.28
N ALA A 33 -11.12 17.58 -2.00
CA ALA A 33 -12.23 16.81 -1.44
C ALA A 33 -11.79 15.88 -0.30
N LEU A 34 -10.67 15.16 -0.47
CA LEU A 34 -10.10 14.31 0.58
C LEU A 34 -9.61 15.15 1.78
N ALA A 35 -9.03 16.32 1.54
CA ALA A 35 -8.59 17.23 2.61
C ALA A 35 -9.79 17.79 3.40
N LEU A 36 -10.86 18.20 2.72
CA LEU A 36 -12.10 18.65 3.37
C LEU A 36 -12.75 17.51 4.16
N LEU A 37 -12.79 16.30 3.60
CA LEU A 37 -13.34 15.14 4.30
C LEU A 37 -12.51 14.79 5.55
N ALA A 38 -11.18 14.82 5.45
CA ALA A 38 -10.28 14.65 6.58
C ALA A 38 -10.50 15.74 7.65
N PHE A 39 -10.68 16.99 7.22
CA PHE A 39 -10.91 18.12 8.11
C PHE A 39 -12.26 18.02 8.84
N ILE A 40 -13.36 17.79 8.10
CA ILE A 40 -14.71 17.64 8.68
C ILE A 40 -14.77 16.45 9.64
N THR A 41 -14.21 15.30 9.23
CA THR A 41 -14.17 14.13 10.12
C THR A 41 -13.31 14.38 11.36
N GLY A 42 -12.25 15.17 11.25
CA GLY A 42 -11.44 15.60 12.39
C GLY A 42 -12.12 16.58 13.34
N LEU A 43 -13.12 17.34 12.87
CA LEU A 43 -13.95 18.21 13.72
C LEU A 43 -15.04 17.43 14.47
N ILE A 44 -15.62 16.40 13.84
CA ILE A 44 -16.71 15.60 14.42
C ILE A 44 -16.17 14.53 15.38
N TYR A 45 -15.04 13.91 15.04
CA TYR A 45 -14.49 12.78 15.77
C TYR A 45 -13.15 13.12 16.41
N GLU A 46 -13.00 12.80 17.69
CA GLU A 46 -11.77 13.09 18.41
C GLU A 46 -10.60 12.17 18.00
N ARG A 47 -9.40 12.78 17.89
CA ARG A 47 -8.09 12.10 17.77
C ARG A 47 -7.97 11.26 16.48
N LYS A 48 -7.14 10.20 16.46
CA LYS A 48 -6.87 9.32 15.30
C LYS A 48 -8.06 8.46 14.83
N SER A 49 -9.27 8.80 15.24
CA SER A 49 -10.48 8.03 14.91
C SER A 49 -10.93 8.29 13.48
N VAL A 50 -11.73 7.37 12.93
CA VAL A 50 -12.40 7.43 11.62
C VAL A 50 -11.50 7.60 10.38
N TRP A 51 -10.87 8.76 10.15
CA TRP A 51 -10.03 9.00 8.97
C TRP A 51 -8.77 8.13 8.97
N CYS A 52 -7.85 8.40 9.90
CA CYS A 52 -6.53 7.76 9.92
C CYS A 52 -6.59 6.25 10.16
N SER A 53 -7.58 5.77 10.93
CA SER A 53 -7.69 4.34 11.29
C SER A 53 -8.67 3.54 10.40
N GLY A 54 -9.44 4.21 9.52
CA GLY A 54 -10.60 3.60 8.86
C GLY A 54 -10.77 3.97 7.39
N LEU A 55 -11.01 5.25 7.10
CA LEU A 55 -11.32 5.73 5.76
C LEU A 55 -10.07 5.96 4.89
N CYS A 56 -8.91 6.20 5.52
CA CYS A 56 -7.67 6.43 4.79
C CYS A 56 -7.30 5.18 3.95
N PRO A 57 -7.30 5.27 2.60
CA PRO A 57 -7.04 4.12 1.74
C PRO A 57 -5.59 3.64 1.81
N VAL A 58 -4.67 4.50 2.23
CA VAL A 58 -3.23 4.21 2.33
C VAL A 58 -2.87 3.46 3.62
N HIS A 59 -3.69 3.60 4.66
CA HIS A 59 -3.39 3.04 5.98
C HIS A 59 -3.17 1.50 6.00
N PRO A 60 -3.96 0.68 5.29
CA PRO A 60 -3.71 -0.76 5.23
C PRO A 60 -2.31 -1.09 4.65
N VAL A 61 -1.90 -0.36 3.61
CA VAL A 61 -0.59 -0.54 2.96
C VAL A 61 0.55 -0.14 3.91
N GLU A 62 0.40 0.97 4.63
CA GLU A 62 1.34 1.39 5.68
C GLU A 62 1.49 0.31 6.75
N GLN A 63 0.40 -0.32 7.18
CA GLN A 63 0.46 -1.41 8.16
C GLN A 63 1.17 -2.65 7.62
N LEU A 64 0.98 -2.98 6.34
CA LEU A 64 1.65 -4.11 5.70
C LEU A 64 3.17 -3.88 5.64
N TYR A 65 3.58 -2.71 5.18
CA TYR A 65 5.00 -2.34 5.00
C TYR A 65 5.69 -1.99 6.31
N GLY A 66 4.93 -1.46 7.27
CA GLY A 66 5.36 -1.10 8.62
C GLY A 66 5.48 -2.28 9.59
N SER A 67 5.37 -3.53 9.12
CA SER A 67 5.43 -4.75 9.95
C SER A 67 6.81 -5.06 10.57
N GLY A 68 7.78 -4.14 10.47
CA GLY A 68 9.13 -4.27 11.02
C GLY A 68 9.90 -2.95 11.01
N PRO A 69 9.48 -1.94 11.80
CA PRO A 69 10.15 -0.65 11.83
C PRO A 69 11.61 -0.77 12.32
N ALA A 70 12.50 0.05 11.78
CA ALA A 70 13.87 0.17 12.30
C ALA A 70 13.91 1.00 13.59
N PHE A 71 13.12 2.06 13.64
CA PHE A 71 13.02 2.99 14.76
C PHE A 71 11.55 3.28 15.07
N SER A 72 11.28 3.67 16.31
CA SER A 72 9.93 3.97 16.80
C SER A 72 9.91 5.41 17.28
N PRO A 73 9.41 6.36 16.47
CA PRO A 73 9.22 7.71 16.97
C PRO A 73 8.20 7.74 18.13
N PRO A 74 8.34 8.70 19.06
CA PRO A 74 7.31 8.96 20.05
C PRO A 74 6.03 9.46 19.36
N ASN A 75 4.88 9.23 19.99
CA ASN A 75 3.61 9.75 19.48
C ASN A 75 3.52 11.26 19.75
N THR A 76 3.66 12.08 18.71
CA THR A 76 3.58 13.55 18.81
C THR A 76 2.14 14.08 18.82
N GLN A 77 1.18 13.27 18.37
CA GLN A 77 -0.21 13.69 18.16
C GLN A 77 -1.10 13.43 19.38
N CYS A 78 -0.78 12.42 20.19
CA CYS A 78 -1.56 12.07 21.37
C CYS A 78 -0.67 11.99 22.60
N LYS A 79 -0.92 12.86 23.59
CA LYS A 79 -0.28 12.81 24.92
C LYS A 79 -0.83 11.69 25.79
N GLU A 80 -2.10 11.34 25.59
CA GLU A 80 -2.80 10.28 26.32
C GLU A 80 -3.60 9.37 25.36
N CYS A 81 -3.86 8.13 25.75
CA CYS A 81 -4.61 7.14 24.98
C CYS A 81 -6.04 6.99 25.52
N VAL A 82 -7.07 7.30 24.73
CA VAL A 82 -8.50 7.07 25.06
C VAL A 82 -9.12 5.91 24.28
N LYS A 83 -8.30 5.03 23.68
CA LYS A 83 -8.77 3.88 22.89
C LYS A 83 -9.73 4.30 21.74
N CYS A 84 -9.32 5.28 20.94
CA CYS A 84 -10.13 5.92 19.90
C CYS A 84 -10.74 4.97 18.85
N SER A 85 -10.22 3.75 18.71
CA SER A 85 -10.81 2.69 17.87
C SER A 85 -10.60 1.33 18.53
N ILE A 86 -11.52 0.40 18.30
CA ILE A 86 -11.41 -0.98 18.79
C ILE A 86 -11.45 -1.94 17.58
N PRO A 87 -10.37 -2.70 17.30
CA PRO A 87 -9.07 -2.69 17.97
C PRO A 87 -8.17 -1.54 17.48
N CYS A 88 -7.57 -0.78 18.41
CA CYS A 88 -6.58 0.24 18.10
C CYS A 88 -5.28 -0.43 17.65
N PRO A 89 -4.73 -0.15 16.46
CA PRO A 89 -3.50 -0.76 15.99
C PRO A 89 -2.27 -0.33 16.81
N GLU A 90 -2.23 0.93 17.25
CA GLU A 90 -1.23 1.45 18.22
C GLU A 90 -1.50 0.96 19.66
N SER A 91 -2.73 0.47 19.85
CA SER A 91 -3.26 -0.27 20.97
C SER A 91 -2.44 -1.55 21.16
N THR A 92 -2.87 -2.54 20.41
CA THR A 92 -2.52 -3.94 20.63
C THR A 92 -1.12 -4.29 20.11
N LYS A 93 -0.27 -4.87 20.98
CA LYS A 93 1.02 -5.47 20.57
C LYS A 93 0.74 -6.51 19.48
N ASN A 94 1.40 -6.38 18.32
CA ASN A 94 1.21 -7.21 17.13
C ASN A 94 -0.22 -7.14 16.55
N THR A 95 -0.65 -5.99 16.05
CA THR A 95 -1.69 -5.96 14.99
C THR A 95 -1.06 -6.13 13.62
N THR A 96 -0.17 -7.12 13.48
CA THR A 96 0.13 -7.66 12.14
C THR A 96 -1.11 -8.37 11.64
N VAL A 97 -1.38 -8.31 10.33
CA VAL A 97 -2.46 -9.07 9.65
C VAL A 97 -2.57 -10.52 10.18
N LEU A 98 -1.44 -11.13 10.57
CA LEU A 98 -1.34 -12.50 11.09
C LEU A 98 -1.63 -12.72 12.58
N ALA A 99 -1.67 -11.67 13.40
CA ALA A 99 -1.74 -11.80 14.86
C ALA A 99 -3.14 -11.58 15.43
N SER A 100 -4.09 -11.15 14.59
CA SER A 100 -5.50 -11.08 14.96
C SER A 100 -6.16 -12.47 14.85
N LYS A 101 -6.55 -13.06 15.98
CA LYS A 101 -7.26 -14.36 16.02
C LYS A 101 -8.67 -14.22 15.45
N HIS A 102 -9.01 -15.13 14.52
CA HIS A 102 -10.37 -15.63 14.23
C HIS A 102 -11.49 -14.61 13.97
N ARG A 103 -11.33 -13.72 12.99
CA ARG A 103 -12.49 -13.04 12.38
C ARG A 103 -12.40 -13.13 10.86
N TRP A 104 -13.47 -13.57 10.22
CA TRP A 104 -13.53 -13.77 8.75
C TRP A 104 -13.06 -12.54 7.97
N SER A 105 -13.41 -11.34 8.44
CA SER A 105 -12.96 -10.08 7.85
C SER A 105 -11.44 -9.90 7.84
N GLN A 106 -10.71 -10.40 8.85
CA GLN A 106 -9.24 -10.32 8.88
C GLN A 106 -8.60 -11.27 7.86
N THR A 107 -9.18 -12.47 7.70
CA THR A 107 -8.75 -13.43 6.68
C THR A 107 -8.95 -12.88 5.27
N VAL A 108 -10.08 -12.21 5.01
CA VAL A 108 -10.34 -11.55 3.73
C VAL A 108 -9.34 -10.43 3.48
N ILE A 109 -9.06 -9.59 4.49
CA ILE A 109 -8.08 -8.51 4.37
C ILE A 109 -6.68 -9.07 4.12
N GLU A 110 -6.30 -10.19 4.75
CA GLU A 110 -5.03 -10.87 4.47
C GLU A 110 -4.94 -11.28 3.00
N TYR A 111 -5.95 -11.95 2.46
CA TYR A 111 -5.92 -12.37 1.06
C TYR A 111 -5.89 -11.20 0.09
N ILE A 112 -6.70 -10.16 0.31
CA ILE A 112 -6.74 -8.99 -0.58
C ILE A 112 -5.43 -8.20 -0.51
N LEU A 113 -4.96 -7.88 0.70
CA LEU A 113 -3.84 -6.95 0.88
C LEU A 113 -2.47 -7.64 0.78
N VAL A 114 -2.32 -8.86 1.26
CA VAL A 114 -1.04 -9.61 1.19
C VAL A 114 -0.99 -10.39 -0.12
N GLY A 115 -2.04 -11.15 -0.41
CA GLY A 115 -2.07 -12.06 -1.55
C GLY A 115 -2.28 -11.34 -2.88
N ALA A 116 -3.27 -10.43 -2.97
CA ALA A 116 -3.68 -9.82 -4.24
C ALA A 116 -2.82 -8.63 -4.64
N PHE A 117 -2.34 -7.86 -3.66
CA PHE A 117 -1.67 -6.58 -3.90
C PHE A 117 -0.42 -6.65 -4.80
N PRO A 118 0.49 -7.64 -4.70
CA PRO A 118 1.64 -7.71 -5.61
C PRO A 118 1.23 -7.87 -7.07
N GLY A 119 0.28 -8.77 -7.35
CA GLY A 119 -0.28 -8.96 -8.69
C GLY A 119 -1.03 -7.73 -9.18
N TYR A 120 -1.84 -7.13 -8.30
CA TYR A 120 -2.58 -5.91 -8.61
C TYR A 120 -1.67 -4.75 -9.05
N VAL A 121 -0.58 -4.52 -8.32
CA VAL A 121 0.44 -3.51 -8.66
C VAL A 121 1.08 -3.84 -10.01
N TRP A 122 1.44 -5.11 -10.23
CA TRP A 122 2.02 -5.54 -11.51
C TRP A 122 1.08 -5.27 -12.69
N GLY A 123 -0.20 -5.63 -12.56
CA GLY A 123 -1.19 -5.42 -13.61
C GLY A 123 -1.48 -3.95 -13.88
N TRP A 124 -1.43 -3.10 -12.84
CA TRP A 124 -1.59 -1.65 -12.99
C TRP A 124 -0.50 -1.04 -13.90
N PHE A 125 0.76 -1.43 -13.73
CA PHE A 125 1.85 -0.91 -14.58
C PHE A 125 1.81 -1.38 -16.05
N HIS A 126 1.03 -2.40 -16.38
CA HIS A 126 0.86 -2.88 -17.76
C HIS A 126 -0.29 -2.20 -18.50
N LEU A 127 -1.00 -1.28 -17.84
CA LEU A 127 -2.07 -0.51 -18.47
C LEU A 127 -1.54 0.76 -19.14
N PRO A 128 -1.99 1.07 -20.37
CA PRO A 128 -1.74 2.37 -20.97
C PRO A 128 -2.60 3.46 -20.33
N ASP A 129 -2.14 4.71 -20.39
CA ASP A 129 -2.98 5.87 -20.06
C ASP A 129 -3.96 6.14 -21.22
N TYR A 130 -5.24 6.25 -20.90
CA TYR A 130 -6.29 6.50 -21.89
C TYR A 130 -6.60 8.00 -22.01
N THR A 131 -7.07 8.42 -23.18
CA THR A 131 -7.36 9.83 -23.48
C THR A 131 -8.81 10.01 -23.97
N GLY A 132 -9.48 11.06 -23.49
CA GLY A 132 -10.86 11.36 -23.87
C GLY A 132 -11.85 10.24 -23.54
N ALA A 133 -12.82 9.98 -24.42
CA ALA A 133 -13.85 8.96 -24.22
C ALA A 133 -13.31 7.52 -24.23
N SER A 134 -12.09 7.30 -24.74
CA SER A 134 -11.51 5.95 -24.83
C SER A 134 -11.29 5.29 -23.47
N GLY A 135 -11.00 6.06 -22.41
CA GLY A 135 -10.80 5.50 -21.08
C GLY A 135 -12.09 4.99 -20.44
N TRP A 136 -13.19 5.71 -20.65
CA TRP A 136 -14.52 5.29 -20.20
C TRP A 136 -15.01 4.06 -20.94
N ASN A 137 -14.74 3.97 -22.25
CA ASN A 137 -15.10 2.81 -23.08
C ASN A 137 -14.27 1.56 -22.76
N ASN A 138 -13.09 1.73 -22.16
CA ASN A 138 -12.17 0.64 -21.79
C ASN A 138 -12.13 0.38 -20.29
N LEU A 139 -13.16 0.79 -19.53
CA LEU A 139 -13.21 0.58 -18.09
C LEU A 139 -13.04 -0.90 -17.72
N GLN A 140 -13.62 -1.81 -18.52
CA GLN A 140 -13.44 -3.25 -18.33
C GLN A 140 -11.97 -3.68 -18.38
N TYR A 141 -11.16 -3.05 -19.23
CA TYR A 141 -9.74 -3.39 -19.36
C TYR A 141 -8.92 -2.76 -18.24
N VAL A 142 -9.19 -1.49 -17.93
CA VAL A 142 -8.54 -0.72 -16.86
C VAL A 142 -8.70 -1.41 -15.50
N TYR A 143 -9.88 -1.95 -15.19
CA TYR A 143 -10.09 -2.71 -13.96
C TYR A 143 -9.77 -4.20 -14.12
N GLY A 144 -9.97 -4.76 -15.32
CA GLY A 144 -9.82 -6.19 -15.58
C GLY A 144 -8.39 -6.69 -15.42
N ILE A 145 -7.39 -6.01 -15.99
CA ILE A 145 -5.99 -6.46 -15.92
C ILE A 145 -5.44 -6.45 -14.48
N PRO A 146 -5.61 -5.38 -13.67
CA PRO A 146 -5.20 -5.40 -12.27
C PRO A 146 -5.95 -6.44 -11.44
N LEU A 147 -7.24 -6.65 -11.67
CA LEU A 147 -8.02 -7.65 -10.93
C LEU A 147 -7.65 -9.09 -11.32
N LEU A 148 -7.37 -9.35 -12.60
CA LEU A 148 -6.95 -10.67 -13.09
C LEU A 148 -5.58 -11.05 -12.50
N SER A 149 -4.61 -10.14 -12.60
CA SER A 149 -3.28 -10.33 -12.01
C SER A 149 -3.33 -10.44 -10.48
N ALA A 150 -4.20 -9.68 -9.82
CA ALA A 150 -4.48 -9.83 -8.40
C ALA A 150 -5.01 -11.23 -8.06
N THR A 151 -5.94 -11.76 -8.87
CA THR A 151 -6.51 -13.11 -8.69
C THR A 151 -5.43 -14.18 -8.82
N ILE A 152 -4.56 -14.08 -9.83
CA ILE A 152 -3.41 -15.00 -10.01
C ILE A 152 -2.51 -14.97 -8.77
N SER A 153 -2.19 -13.78 -8.27
CA SER A 153 -1.34 -13.60 -7.08
C SER A 153 -1.99 -14.16 -5.80
N VAL A 154 -3.31 -14.00 -5.63
CA VAL A 154 -4.06 -14.61 -4.51
C VAL A 154 -4.04 -16.14 -4.60
N CYS A 155 -4.29 -16.71 -5.79
CA CYS A 155 -4.25 -18.15 -5.99
C CYS A 155 -2.88 -18.72 -5.62
N LEU A 156 -1.79 -18.08 -6.07
CA LEU A 156 -0.43 -18.45 -5.71
C LEU A 156 -0.21 -18.36 -4.19
N TYR A 157 -0.68 -17.29 -3.55
CA TYR A 157 -0.57 -17.12 -2.09
C TYR A 157 -1.32 -18.22 -1.33
N ILE A 158 -2.52 -18.60 -1.76
CA ILE A 158 -3.32 -19.66 -1.13
C ILE A 158 -2.60 -21.01 -1.25
N ILE A 159 -2.10 -21.35 -2.44
CA ILE A 159 -1.36 -22.61 -2.68
C ILE A 159 -0.12 -22.65 -1.79
N LEU A 160 0.69 -21.58 -1.78
CA LEU A 160 1.87 -21.52 -0.92
C LEU A 160 1.53 -21.58 0.56
N LYS A 161 0.42 -20.97 1.00
CA LYS A 161 -0.03 -21.02 2.40
C LYS A 161 -0.46 -22.41 2.84
N GLN A 162 -0.91 -23.27 1.92
CA GLN A 162 -1.21 -24.69 2.20
C GLN A 162 0.06 -25.53 2.33
N ILE A 163 1.08 -25.26 1.51
CA ILE A 163 2.36 -25.99 1.51
C ILE A 163 3.25 -25.58 2.69
N VAL A 164 3.25 -24.29 3.04
CA VAL A 164 4.17 -23.71 4.03
C VAL A 164 3.71 -24.00 5.46
N SER A 165 4.63 -24.52 6.27
CA SER A 165 4.36 -24.81 7.69
C SER A 165 3.93 -23.57 8.48
N ARG A 166 3.15 -23.77 9.54
CA ARG A 166 2.60 -22.69 10.37
C ARG A 166 3.68 -21.74 10.90
N ASN A 167 4.88 -22.24 11.17
CA ASN A 167 6.00 -21.45 11.67
C ASN A 167 6.57 -20.48 10.62
N ARG A 168 6.48 -20.82 9.33
CA ARG A 168 6.97 -20.00 8.21
C ARG A 168 5.92 -19.07 7.60
N ARG A 169 4.67 -19.07 8.08
CA ARG A 169 3.61 -18.17 7.56
C ARG A 169 3.97 -16.68 7.65
N LYS A 170 4.64 -16.26 8.73
CA LYS A 170 5.13 -14.87 8.86
C LYS A 170 6.14 -14.51 7.78
N PHE A 171 7.00 -15.46 7.42
CA PHE A 171 7.96 -15.28 6.34
C PHE A 171 7.24 -15.14 4.99
N LEU A 172 6.25 -16.00 4.71
CA LEU A 172 5.45 -15.93 3.49
C LEU A 172 4.76 -14.56 3.32
N VAL A 173 4.18 -14.02 4.38
CA VAL A 173 3.52 -12.70 4.34
C VAL A 173 4.52 -11.57 4.11
N ASN A 174 5.66 -11.60 4.79
CA ASN A 174 6.71 -10.62 4.56
C ASN A 174 7.28 -10.72 3.14
N LEU A 175 7.34 -11.92 2.56
CA LEU A 175 7.80 -12.14 1.19
C LEU A 175 6.84 -11.53 0.18
N PHE A 176 5.53 -11.75 0.33
CA PHE A 176 4.53 -11.12 -0.52
C PHE A 176 4.48 -9.59 -0.34
N ALA A 177 4.62 -9.09 0.89
CA ALA A 177 4.75 -7.66 1.13
C ALA A 177 5.99 -7.07 0.44
N ALA A 178 7.13 -7.74 0.52
CA ALA A 178 8.37 -7.35 -0.16
C ALA A 178 8.20 -7.40 -1.68
N ALA A 179 7.51 -8.41 -2.21
CA ALA A 179 7.21 -8.54 -3.63
C ALA A 179 6.35 -7.37 -4.14
N ALA A 180 5.31 -6.95 -3.38
CA ALA A 180 4.50 -5.80 -3.76
C ALA A 180 5.31 -4.50 -3.84
N VAL A 181 6.12 -4.21 -2.81
CA VAL A 181 6.96 -3.00 -2.79
C VAL A 181 8.00 -3.04 -3.91
N SER A 182 8.67 -4.18 -4.07
CA SER A 182 9.70 -4.35 -5.09
C SER A 182 9.12 -4.21 -6.49
N CYS A 183 7.96 -4.82 -6.75
CA CYS A 183 7.23 -4.67 -8.02
C CYS A 183 6.90 -3.20 -8.29
N TYR A 184 6.40 -2.47 -7.29
CA TYR A 184 6.12 -1.04 -7.44
C TYR A 184 7.36 -0.23 -7.85
N TYR A 185 8.47 -0.38 -7.11
CA TYR A 185 9.69 0.38 -7.40
C TYR A 185 10.40 -0.08 -8.68
N TRP A 186 10.26 -1.35 -9.06
CA TRP A 186 10.81 -1.89 -10.30
C TRP A 186 10.30 -1.13 -11.54
N PHE A 187 9.01 -0.86 -11.60
CA PHE A 187 8.42 -0.10 -12.70
C PHE A 187 8.49 1.41 -12.47
N ARG A 188 8.36 1.87 -11.22
CA ARG A 188 8.29 3.30 -10.94
C ARG A 188 9.65 4.01 -11.03
N LEU A 189 10.75 3.42 -10.56
CA LEU A 189 12.05 4.09 -10.55
C LEU A 189 12.55 4.48 -11.96
N PRO A 190 12.49 3.60 -12.97
CA PRO A 190 12.87 3.98 -14.34
C PRO A 190 12.00 5.13 -14.89
N GLN A 191 10.69 5.11 -14.62
CA GLN A 191 9.75 6.16 -15.04
C GLN A 191 10.11 7.52 -14.44
N LEU A 192 10.48 7.56 -13.16
CA LEU A 192 10.84 8.81 -12.47
C LEU A 192 12.08 9.48 -13.08
N MET A 193 13.00 8.69 -13.63
CA MET A 193 14.27 9.15 -14.22
C MET A 193 14.21 9.36 -15.74
N GLY A 194 13.03 9.21 -16.35
CA GLY A 194 12.85 9.45 -17.79
C GLY A 194 13.25 8.28 -18.71
N PHE A 195 13.39 7.07 -18.18
CA PHE A 195 13.73 5.88 -18.98
C PHE A 195 12.52 5.16 -19.60
N ASP A 196 11.31 5.71 -19.44
CA ASP A 196 10.10 5.15 -20.03
C ASP A 196 9.75 5.90 -21.33
N SER A 197 9.80 5.20 -22.45
CA SER A 197 9.58 5.76 -23.80
C SER A 197 8.13 6.13 -24.09
N GLY A 198 7.17 5.70 -23.26
CA GLY A 198 5.74 5.80 -23.56
C GLY A 198 4.93 6.78 -22.71
N ASN A 199 5.43 7.25 -21.57
CA ASN A 199 4.58 7.94 -20.60
C ASN A 199 5.29 9.06 -19.81
N THR A 200 5.18 10.29 -20.30
CA THR A 200 5.81 11.49 -19.69
C THR A 200 5.09 12.00 -18.45
N ASN A 201 3.90 11.47 -18.11
CA ASN A 201 3.06 12.01 -17.03
C ASN A 201 3.54 11.65 -15.60
N GLY A 202 4.69 10.97 -15.48
CA GLY A 202 5.24 10.49 -14.20
C GLY A 202 6.72 10.75 -13.99
N GLU A 203 7.36 11.47 -14.92
CA GLU A 203 8.78 11.80 -14.86
C GLU A 203 9.04 12.92 -13.84
N LEU A 204 10.08 12.75 -13.00
CA LEU A 204 10.55 13.82 -12.10
C LEU A 204 11.68 14.60 -12.77
N ILE A 205 12.69 13.90 -13.30
CA ILE A 205 13.88 14.47 -13.93
C ILE A 205 14.30 13.55 -15.08
N ASN A 206 14.52 14.10 -16.26
CA ASN A 206 15.05 13.35 -17.39
C ASN A 206 16.56 13.15 -17.27
N LEU A 207 16.97 11.93 -16.95
CA LEU A 207 18.37 11.52 -16.85
C LEU A 207 18.75 10.54 -17.96
N SER A 208 17.85 10.27 -18.90
CA SER A 208 18.06 9.27 -19.96
C SER A 208 19.25 9.59 -20.88
N SER A 209 19.57 10.88 -21.05
CA SER A 209 20.73 11.34 -21.82
C SER A 209 22.03 11.37 -21.03
N SER A 210 21.96 11.47 -19.69
CA SER A 210 23.11 11.62 -18.80
C SER A 210 23.58 10.29 -18.19
N LEU A 211 22.66 9.34 -18.02
CA LEU A 211 22.92 8.07 -17.38
C LEU A 211 22.95 6.91 -18.40
N PRO A 212 23.82 5.91 -18.21
CA PRO A 212 23.84 4.73 -19.06
C PRO A 212 22.53 3.94 -19.01
N ALA A 213 22.21 3.22 -20.10
CA ALA A 213 21.02 2.38 -20.21
C ALA A 213 20.92 1.26 -19.15
N TRP A 214 22.04 0.86 -18.53
CA TRP A 214 22.05 -0.14 -17.45
C TRP A 214 21.69 0.44 -16.07
N SER A 215 21.65 1.76 -15.92
CA SER A 215 21.38 2.41 -14.62
C SER A 215 20.03 2.04 -14.00
N PRO A 216 18.90 1.93 -14.75
CA PRO A 216 17.63 1.57 -14.14
C PRO A 216 17.62 0.13 -13.62
N ILE A 217 18.32 -0.77 -14.33
CA ILE A 217 18.45 -2.19 -13.92
C ILE A 217 19.21 -2.29 -12.60
N VAL A 218 20.32 -1.56 -12.46
CA VAL A 218 21.10 -1.56 -11.21
C VAL A 218 20.28 -1.04 -10.04
N MET A 219 19.54 0.06 -10.23
CA MET A 219 18.65 0.61 -9.19
C MET A 219 17.53 -0.36 -8.81
N ASN A 220 16.94 -1.02 -9.79
CA ASN A 220 15.90 -2.03 -9.59
C ASN A 220 16.42 -3.25 -8.81
N ILE A 221 17.59 -3.78 -9.17
CA ILE A 221 18.24 -4.90 -8.45
C ILE A 221 18.58 -4.48 -7.02
N PHE A 222 19.17 -3.30 -6.84
CA PHE A 222 19.56 -2.78 -5.53
C PHE A 222 18.35 -2.63 -4.61
N THR A 223 17.29 -1.95 -5.08
CA THR A 223 16.08 -1.72 -4.28
C THR A 223 15.30 -3.00 -3.99
N THR A 224 15.19 -3.91 -4.97
CA THR A 224 14.55 -5.23 -4.77
C THR A 224 15.29 -6.05 -3.73
N THR A 225 16.63 -6.11 -3.83
CA THR A 225 17.47 -6.84 -2.88
C THR A 225 17.37 -6.23 -1.49
N PHE A 226 17.37 -4.89 -1.39
CA PHE A 226 17.17 -4.17 -0.14
C PHE A 226 15.83 -4.51 0.51
N PHE A 227 14.70 -4.45 -0.22
CA PHE A 227 13.39 -4.73 0.35
C PHE A 227 13.22 -6.20 0.76
N ILE A 228 13.70 -7.14 -0.05
CA ILE A 228 13.69 -8.56 0.32
C ILE A 228 14.50 -8.77 1.60
N TRP A 229 15.73 -8.28 1.66
CA TRP A 229 16.56 -8.40 2.86
C TRP A 229 15.90 -7.75 4.09
N TRP A 230 15.40 -6.51 3.94
CA TRP A 230 14.84 -5.71 5.03
C TRP A 230 13.55 -6.30 5.62
N MET A 231 12.66 -6.79 4.76
CA MET A 231 11.33 -7.27 5.18
C MET A 231 11.35 -8.75 5.60
N THR A 232 12.18 -9.57 4.96
CA THR A 232 12.15 -11.04 5.13
C THR A 232 13.28 -11.60 6.00
N ILE A 233 14.53 -11.14 5.81
CA ILE A 233 15.73 -11.74 6.42
C ILE A 233 16.12 -11.00 7.71
N ARG A 234 16.09 -9.67 7.69
CA ARG A 234 16.55 -8.84 8.80
C ARG A 234 15.79 -9.16 10.09
N LYS A 235 16.53 -9.40 11.17
CA LYS A 235 15.95 -9.59 12.52
C LYS A 235 15.20 -8.32 12.93
N LYS A 236 13.87 -8.40 12.94
CA LYS A 236 13.00 -7.29 13.34
C LYS A 236 13.09 -7.11 14.85
N ALA A 237 13.37 -5.88 15.29
CA ALA A 237 13.23 -5.53 16.71
C ALA A 237 11.77 -5.71 17.12
N LYS A 238 11.50 -6.12 18.37
CA LYS A 238 10.14 -6.21 18.95
C LYS A 238 9.59 -4.81 19.27
N LYS A 239 9.71 -3.87 18.33
CA LYS A 239 9.34 -2.46 18.50
C LYS A 239 8.13 -2.14 17.62
N SER A 240 7.19 -1.38 18.17
CA SER A 240 6.01 -0.87 17.46
C SER A 240 6.38 0.36 16.62
N TRP A 241 5.62 0.68 15.58
CA TRP A 241 5.86 1.88 14.77
C TRP A 241 5.75 3.16 15.63
N THR A 242 4.85 3.17 16.60
CA THR A 242 4.71 4.25 17.59
C THR A 242 4.73 3.67 19.00
N ILE A 243 5.39 4.40 19.91
CA ILE A 243 5.29 4.13 21.36
C ILE A 243 3.94 4.69 21.81
N ARG A 244 3.14 3.83 22.45
CA ARG A 244 1.83 4.24 22.94
C ARG A 244 1.97 5.14 24.17
N PRO A 245 1.26 6.28 24.24
CA PRO A 245 1.18 7.08 25.46
C PRO A 245 0.41 6.34 26.58
N ALA A 246 0.52 6.85 27.81
CA ALA A 246 -0.28 6.38 28.95
C ALA A 246 -1.78 6.51 28.66
N TYR A 247 -2.61 5.66 29.26
CA TYR A 247 -4.05 5.81 29.15
C TYR A 247 -4.49 7.11 29.83
N ALA A 248 -5.46 7.81 29.22
CA ALA A 248 -6.14 8.90 29.91
C ALA A 248 -6.80 8.32 31.17
N GLN A 249 -6.64 9.02 32.29
CA GLN A 249 -7.39 8.68 33.49
C GLN A 249 -8.87 9.05 33.27
N PRO A 250 -9.81 8.24 33.79
CA PRO A 250 -11.24 8.46 33.61
C PRO A 250 -11.72 9.76 34.26
#